data_AF-A0A0K2V6L4-F1
#
_entry.id   AF-A0A0K2V6L4-F1
#
_cell.length_a   1.000
_cell.length_b   1.000
_cell.length_c   1.000
_cell.angle_alpha   90.00
_cell.angle_beta   90.00
_cell.angle_gamma   90.00
#
_symmetry.space_group_name_H-M   'P 1'
#
loop_
_entity.id
_entity.type
_entity.pdbx_description
1 polymer ?
#
loop_
_entity_poly.entity_id
_entity_poly.type
_entity_poly.pdbx_seq_one_letter_code
_entity_poly.pdbx_strand_id
1 'polypeptide(L)'
;MAQKVAVILSGCGHLDGSDAAEVSPICVALSRAGMTPVFYAPYVTMTMGVNHVNGVTCDTDRNVLIESARLVRDPVQNLQDLSAEDEDIIALIMPGGSGVLNNLSNFATSMESPAVQEDVVRVISEFKSANKPIGCTSYANVLISLVIPEIEITLGGDDEEDYPNTPLLIDNLTARGTTITSTEFGDICVDSENKIASIASFLYVPAKYDVVADSISRLVDEVLDLANQ
;
A
#
# COMPACT_ATOMS: atom_id res chain seq x y z
N MET A 1 18.90 17.61 7.12
CA MET A 1 17.59 17.30 7.75
C MET A 1 17.39 15.79 7.62
N ALA A 2 16.81 15.12 8.61
CA ALA A 2 16.60 13.68 8.51
C ALA A 2 15.41 13.46 7.56
N GLN A 3 15.67 12.99 6.34
CA GLN A 3 14.61 12.72 5.37
C GLN A 3 13.86 11.45 5.80
N LYS A 4 12.55 11.62 6.00
CA LYS A 4 11.62 10.60 6.47
C LYS A 4 10.70 10.17 5.33
N VAL A 5 10.26 8.92 5.38
CA VAL A 5 9.21 8.40 4.49
C VAL A 5 8.07 7.87 5.35
N ALA A 6 6.87 8.39 5.12
CA ALA A 6 5.67 7.90 5.80
C ALA A 6 5.28 6.53 5.27
N VAL A 7 4.92 5.62 6.17
CA VAL A 7 4.43 4.29 5.83
C VAL A 7 3.08 4.06 6.49
N ILE A 8 2.02 3.86 5.70
CA ILE A 8 0.66 3.61 6.22
C ILE A 8 0.43 2.11 6.34
N LEU A 9 0.18 1.64 7.56
CA LEU A 9 -0.10 0.25 7.88
C LEU A 9 -1.60 0.02 8.09
N SER A 10 -2.04 -1.20 7.84
CA SER A 10 -3.46 -1.62 7.88
C SER A 10 -3.74 -2.73 8.89
N GLY A 11 -2.81 -3.03 9.79
CA GLY A 11 -2.86 -4.13 10.75
C GLY A 11 -1.59 -4.99 10.67
N CYS A 12 -1.63 -6.23 11.18
CA CYS A 12 -0.49 -7.14 11.17
C CYS A 12 -0.90 -8.56 10.73
N GLY A 13 -0.76 -8.84 9.42
CA GLY A 13 -1.08 -10.14 8.83
C GLY A 13 -1.63 -9.95 7.41
N HIS A 14 -1.09 -10.67 6.41
CA HIS A 14 -1.48 -10.43 5.01
C HIS A 14 -2.98 -10.67 4.71
N LEU A 15 -3.70 -11.44 5.53
CA LEU A 15 -5.14 -11.71 5.33
C LEU A 15 -6.07 -10.76 6.06
N ASP A 16 -5.60 -10.05 7.10
CA ASP A 16 -6.43 -9.15 7.90
C ASP A 16 -5.80 -7.78 8.20
N GLY A 17 -4.60 -7.52 7.69
CA GLY A 17 -3.78 -6.34 7.94
C GLY A 17 -2.73 -6.09 6.85
N SER A 18 -1.62 -5.45 7.22
CA SER A 18 -0.47 -5.29 6.32
C SER A 18 0.32 -6.58 6.20
N ASP A 19 0.86 -6.84 5.00
CA ASP A 19 1.73 -7.98 4.77
C ASP A 19 3.15 -7.73 5.32
N ALA A 20 3.56 -8.54 6.30
CA ALA A 20 4.90 -8.49 6.89
C ALA A 20 6.02 -8.71 5.88
N ALA A 21 5.75 -9.51 4.84
CA ALA A 21 6.70 -9.84 3.80
C ALA A 21 6.93 -8.69 2.81
N GLU A 22 6.07 -7.67 2.82
CA GLU A 22 6.27 -6.42 2.07
C GLU A 22 6.83 -5.32 2.97
N VAL A 23 6.32 -5.22 4.20
CA VAL A 23 6.76 -4.19 5.16
C VAL A 23 8.23 -4.35 5.54
N SER A 24 8.71 -5.58 5.75
CA SER A 24 10.11 -5.80 6.10
C SER A 24 11.07 -5.34 4.99
N PRO A 25 10.89 -5.73 3.71
CA PRO A 25 11.70 -5.18 2.62
C PRO A 25 11.61 -3.66 2.46
N ILE A 26 10.43 -3.04 2.64
CA ILE A 26 10.28 -1.56 2.61
C ILE A 26 11.21 -0.93 3.66
N CYS A 27 11.21 -1.44 4.89
CA CYS A 27 12.06 -0.94 5.96
C CYS A 27 13.56 -1.10 5.63
N VAL A 28 13.94 -2.24 5.07
CA VAL A 28 15.33 -2.51 4.65
C VAL A 28 15.77 -1.57 3.55
N ALA A 29 14.95 -1.37 2.53
CA ALA A 29 15.25 -0.50 1.40
C ALA A 29 15.39 0.97 1.84
N LEU A 30 14.43 1.49 2.62
CA LEU A 30 14.50 2.84 3.16
C LEU A 30 15.74 3.05 4.04
N SER A 31 16.05 2.09 4.93
CA SER A 31 17.24 2.18 5.77
C SER A 31 18.54 2.16 4.95
N ARG A 32 18.62 1.36 3.89
CA ARG A 32 19.77 1.32 2.97
C ARG A 32 19.94 2.63 2.20
N ALA A 33 18.83 3.28 1.84
CA ALA A 33 18.82 4.59 1.21
C ALA A 33 19.13 5.75 2.20
N GLY A 34 19.35 5.45 3.48
CA GLY A 34 19.61 6.47 4.51
C GLY A 34 18.35 7.24 4.95
N MET A 35 17.17 6.76 4.57
CA MET A 35 15.87 7.32 4.97
C MET A 35 15.41 6.73 6.30
N THR A 36 14.60 7.51 7.02
CA THR A 36 13.93 7.03 8.25
C THR A 36 12.46 6.71 7.95
N PRO A 37 12.02 5.44 7.99
CA PRO A 37 10.60 5.13 7.92
C PRO A 37 9.89 5.65 9.18
N VAL A 38 8.74 6.29 8.99
CA VAL A 38 7.84 6.70 10.08
C VAL A 38 6.46 6.11 9.84
N PHE A 39 5.97 5.35 10.81
CA PHE A 39 4.82 4.47 10.63
C PHE A 39 3.54 5.10 11.16
N TYR A 40 2.46 4.94 10.41
CA TYR A 40 1.13 5.44 10.74
C TYR A 40 0.09 4.37 10.50
N ALA A 41 -0.98 4.39 11.29
CA ALA A 41 -2.15 3.55 11.08
C ALA A 41 -3.39 4.23 11.68
N PRO A 42 -4.59 4.04 11.11
CA PRO A 42 -5.80 4.62 11.68
C PRO A 42 -6.16 3.92 12.98
N TYR A 43 -6.61 4.70 13.98
CA TYR A 43 -7.13 4.13 15.23
C TYR A 43 -8.58 3.67 15.06
N VAL A 44 -8.76 2.54 14.37
CA VAL A 44 -10.08 1.94 14.10
C VAL A 44 -10.07 0.45 14.45
N THR A 45 -11.23 -0.10 14.80
CA THR A 45 -11.40 -1.54 14.99
C THR A 45 -11.28 -2.25 13.64
N MET A 46 -10.57 -3.37 13.59
CA MET A 46 -10.49 -4.22 12.40
C MET A 46 -11.89 -4.76 12.05
N THR A 47 -12.20 -4.84 10.76
CA THR A 47 -13.53 -5.30 10.31
C THR A 47 -13.73 -6.81 10.41
N MET A 48 -12.63 -7.57 10.32
CA MET A 48 -12.61 -9.01 10.56
C MET A 48 -11.22 -9.48 11.03
N GLY A 49 -11.19 -10.60 11.74
CA GLY A 49 -9.96 -11.34 11.99
C GLY A 49 -9.86 -12.51 11.02
N VAL A 50 -8.63 -12.96 10.73
CA VAL A 50 -8.42 -14.19 9.96
C VAL A 50 -7.42 -15.10 10.68
N ASN A 51 -7.79 -16.37 10.82
CA ASN A 51 -6.84 -17.40 11.21
C ASN A 51 -5.92 -17.72 10.04
N HIS A 52 -4.69 -17.21 10.10
CA HIS A 52 -3.71 -17.36 9.02
C HIS A 52 -3.23 -18.79 8.80
N VAL A 53 -3.53 -19.75 9.69
CA VAL A 53 -3.19 -21.18 9.49
C VAL A 53 -4.12 -21.84 8.48
N ASN A 54 -5.39 -21.42 8.42
CA ASN A 54 -6.41 -22.08 7.60
C ASN A 54 -7.24 -21.12 6.74
N GLY A 55 -6.99 -19.81 6.80
CA GLY A 55 -7.71 -18.79 6.05
C GLY A 55 -9.13 -18.52 6.52
N VAL A 56 -9.56 -19.09 7.64
CA VAL A 56 -10.94 -18.95 8.13
C VAL A 56 -11.08 -17.61 8.85
N THR A 57 -12.10 -16.85 8.45
CA THR A 57 -12.47 -15.59 9.10
C THR A 57 -13.03 -15.84 10.51
N CYS A 58 -12.80 -14.89 11.41
CA CYS A 58 -13.28 -14.94 12.78
C CYS A 58 -13.64 -13.54 13.30
N ASP A 59 -14.49 -13.52 14.33
CA ASP A 59 -14.78 -12.30 15.07
C ASP A 59 -13.52 -11.77 15.75
N THR A 60 -13.37 -10.44 15.75
CA THR A 60 -12.22 -9.75 16.35
C THR A 60 -12.66 -8.40 16.89
N ASP A 61 -12.03 -7.97 17.98
CA ASP A 61 -12.11 -6.61 18.54
C ASP A 61 -10.75 -5.88 18.48
N ARG A 62 -9.78 -6.48 17.78
CA ARG A 62 -8.44 -5.93 17.56
C ARG A 62 -8.52 -4.57 16.84
N ASN A 63 -7.57 -3.70 17.17
CA ASN A 63 -7.47 -2.35 16.60
C ASN A 63 -6.31 -2.27 15.59
N VAL A 64 -6.57 -1.62 14.46
CA VAL A 64 -5.63 -1.53 13.32
C VAL A 64 -4.30 -0.92 13.73
N LEU A 65 -4.30 0.20 14.46
CA LEU A 65 -3.09 0.87 14.93
C LEU A 65 -2.31 -0.01 15.92
N ILE A 66 -3.01 -0.59 16.90
CA ILE A 66 -2.39 -1.43 17.93
C ILE A 66 -1.75 -2.68 17.30
N GLU A 67 -2.42 -3.33 16.36
CA GLU A 67 -1.87 -4.50 15.70
C GLU A 67 -0.74 -4.12 14.74
N SER A 68 -0.82 -3.00 14.04
CA SER A 68 0.27 -2.48 13.19
C SER A 68 1.56 -2.27 13.99
N ALA A 69 1.47 -1.85 15.27
CA ALA A 69 2.62 -1.70 16.15
C ALA A 69 3.33 -3.02 16.49
N ARG A 70 2.76 -4.18 16.17
CA ARG A 70 3.45 -5.49 16.27
C ARG A 70 4.37 -5.75 15.08
N LEU A 71 4.08 -5.14 13.94
CA LEU A 71 4.75 -5.42 12.67
C LEU A 71 6.13 -4.76 12.59
N VAL A 72 6.28 -3.62 13.28
CA VAL A 72 7.48 -2.79 13.29
C VAL A 72 7.97 -2.59 14.73
N ARG A 73 9.23 -2.22 14.90
CA ARG A 73 9.84 -2.01 16.22
C ARG A 73 9.83 -0.56 16.68
N ASP A 74 9.43 0.34 15.80
CA ASP A 74 9.33 1.78 16.03
C ASP A 74 7.89 2.16 16.41
N PRO A 75 7.67 3.33 17.04
CA PRO A 75 6.33 3.81 17.34
C PRO A 75 5.47 3.92 16.07
N VAL A 76 4.27 3.36 16.12
CA VAL A 76 3.23 3.59 15.11
C VAL A 76 2.32 4.70 15.62
N GLN A 77 2.26 5.78 14.85
CA GLN A 77 1.49 6.97 15.18
C GLN A 77 0.07 6.87 14.63
N ASN A 78 -0.84 7.69 15.14
CA ASN A 78 -2.19 7.75 14.59
C ASN A 78 -2.14 8.45 13.22
N LEU A 79 -2.79 7.87 12.21
CA LEU A 79 -2.84 8.42 10.86
C LEU A 79 -3.41 9.85 10.82
N GLN A 80 -4.30 10.19 11.75
CA GLN A 80 -4.82 11.56 11.91
C GLN A 80 -3.70 12.60 12.13
N ASP A 81 -2.56 12.20 12.70
CA ASP A 81 -1.45 13.08 13.07
C ASP A 81 -0.46 13.29 11.89
N LEU A 82 -0.59 12.51 10.81
CA LEU A 82 0.23 12.68 9.61
C LEU A 82 -0.28 13.87 8.77
N SER A 83 0.65 14.75 8.42
CA SER A 83 0.43 15.85 7.49
C SER A 83 1.49 15.85 6.40
N ALA A 84 1.07 16.06 5.15
CA ALA A 84 2.01 16.26 4.04
C ALA A 84 2.76 17.61 4.12
N GLU A 85 2.41 18.52 5.04
CA GLU A 85 3.13 19.77 5.25
C GLU A 85 4.43 19.59 6.06
N ASP A 86 4.62 18.44 6.72
CA ASP A 86 5.88 18.13 7.39
C ASP A 86 7.03 18.05 6.37
N GLU A 87 7.94 19.02 6.42
CA GLU A 87 9.07 19.16 5.50
C GLU A 87 10.09 18.02 5.63
N ASP A 88 10.14 17.33 6.78
CA ASP A 88 11.02 16.17 6.93
C ASP A 88 10.46 14.94 6.18
N ILE A 89 9.14 14.85 5.95
CA ILE A 89 8.52 13.71 5.28
C ILE A 89 8.46 13.96 3.77
N ILE A 90 9.28 13.25 3.00
CA ILE A 90 9.45 13.52 1.57
C ILE A 90 8.57 12.65 0.66
N ALA A 91 8.06 11.53 1.17
CA ALA A 91 7.29 10.56 0.39
C ALA A 91 6.36 9.73 1.28
N LEU A 92 5.40 9.05 0.63
CA LEU A 92 4.47 8.11 1.25
C LEU A 92 4.65 6.72 0.60
N ILE A 93 4.66 5.66 1.41
CA ILE A 93 4.62 4.28 0.94
C ILE A 93 3.46 3.53 1.62
N MET A 94 2.72 2.76 0.84
CA MET A 94 1.62 1.93 1.31
C MET A 94 1.89 0.46 0.95
N PRO A 95 2.25 -0.39 1.93
CA PRO A 95 2.30 -1.84 1.74
C PRO A 95 0.91 -2.42 1.47
N GLY A 96 0.89 -3.60 0.86
CA GLY A 96 -0.29 -4.39 0.60
C GLY A 96 -0.74 -5.20 1.82
N GLY A 97 -1.35 -6.36 1.52
CA GLY A 97 -2.14 -7.14 2.47
C GLY A 97 -3.63 -6.78 2.43
N SER A 98 -4.49 -7.74 2.71
CA SER A 98 -5.94 -7.61 2.63
C SER A 98 -6.52 -6.61 3.62
N GLY A 99 -5.78 -6.20 4.66
CA GLY A 99 -6.18 -5.09 5.53
C GLY A 99 -6.39 -3.78 4.78
N VAL A 100 -5.74 -3.59 3.62
CA VAL A 100 -6.00 -2.44 2.74
C VAL A 100 -7.46 -2.41 2.25
N LEU A 101 -8.00 -3.56 1.85
CA LEU A 101 -9.36 -3.68 1.31
C LEU A 101 -10.44 -3.78 2.39
N ASN A 102 -10.05 -4.07 3.64
CA ASN A 102 -10.95 -4.36 4.75
C ASN A 102 -10.92 -3.30 5.86
N ASN A 103 -9.78 -2.67 6.10
CA ASN A 103 -9.57 -1.74 7.23
C ASN A 103 -9.31 -0.30 6.75
N LEU A 104 -8.57 -0.12 5.64
CA LEU A 104 -8.35 1.21 5.05
C LEU A 104 -9.46 1.60 4.06
N SER A 105 -10.26 0.62 3.65
CA SER A 105 -11.45 0.78 2.83
C SER A 105 -12.44 -0.33 3.17
N ASN A 106 -13.64 -0.27 2.61
CA ASN A 106 -14.61 -1.36 2.67
C ASN A 106 -14.69 -2.15 1.34
N PHE A 107 -13.67 -2.04 0.48
CA PHE A 107 -13.68 -2.58 -0.88
C PHE A 107 -14.06 -4.06 -0.94
N ALA A 108 -13.53 -4.88 -0.03
CA ALA A 108 -13.82 -6.31 0.03
C ALA A 108 -15.31 -6.64 0.24
N THR A 109 -16.08 -5.71 0.83
CA THR A 109 -17.51 -5.87 1.11
C THR A 109 -18.42 -5.00 0.24
N SER A 110 -17.86 -4.06 -0.53
CA SER A 110 -18.62 -3.04 -1.27
C SER A 110 -17.92 -2.67 -2.58
N MET A 111 -17.51 -3.67 -3.36
CA MET A 111 -16.69 -3.49 -4.58
C MET A 111 -17.28 -2.49 -5.59
N GLU A 112 -18.59 -2.46 -5.81
CA GLU A 112 -19.23 -1.54 -6.77
C GLU A 112 -19.11 -0.07 -6.34
N SER A 113 -19.18 0.21 -5.04
CA SER A 113 -19.14 1.56 -4.46
C SER A 113 -18.36 1.56 -3.15
N PRO A 114 -17.03 1.36 -3.22
CA PRO A 114 -16.20 1.28 -2.04
C PRO A 114 -15.96 2.68 -1.49
N ALA A 115 -15.98 2.78 -0.17
CA ALA A 115 -15.55 3.93 0.59
C ALA A 115 -14.16 3.65 1.18
N VAL A 116 -13.31 4.66 1.13
CA VAL A 116 -11.99 4.68 1.77
C VAL A 116 -12.11 5.40 3.12
N GLN A 117 -11.35 4.96 4.12
CA GLN A 117 -11.34 5.59 5.44
C GLN A 117 -10.90 7.07 5.33
N GLU A 118 -11.54 7.95 6.10
CA GLU A 118 -11.45 9.41 5.92
C GLU A 118 -10.02 9.97 6.05
N ASP A 119 -9.23 9.49 7.03
CA ASP A 119 -7.83 9.91 7.20
C ASP A 119 -6.95 9.42 6.06
N VAL A 120 -7.22 8.23 5.52
CA VAL A 120 -6.51 7.69 4.35
C VAL A 120 -6.77 8.57 3.12
N VAL A 121 -8.04 8.92 2.84
CA VAL A 121 -8.40 9.85 1.76
C VAL A 121 -7.69 11.18 1.92
N ARG A 122 -7.74 11.74 3.14
CA ARG A 122 -7.11 13.02 3.46
C ARG A 122 -5.60 12.96 3.20
N VAL A 123 -4.90 12.01 3.80
CA VAL A 123 -3.43 11.90 3.70
C VAL A 123 -3.00 11.69 2.25
N ILE A 124 -3.63 10.78 1.50
CA ILE A 124 -3.29 10.56 0.10
C ILE A 124 -3.49 11.84 -0.73
N SER A 125 -4.60 12.54 -0.51
CA SER A 125 -4.90 13.80 -1.20
C SER A 125 -3.92 14.92 -0.84
N GLU A 126 -3.49 15.00 0.42
CA GLU A 126 -2.47 15.95 0.89
C GLU A 126 -1.12 15.68 0.22
N PHE A 127 -0.65 14.42 0.18
CA PHE A 127 0.61 14.06 -0.49
C PHE A 127 0.58 14.36 -1.98
N LYS A 128 -0.54 14.04 -2.64
CA LYS A 128 -0.76 14.38 -4.05
C LYS A 128 -0.71 15.89 -4.29
N SER A 129 -1.41 16.67 -3.47
CA SER A 129 -1.45 18.14 -3.58
C SER A 129 -0.10 18.78 -3.29
N ALA A 130 0.68 18.21 -2.38
CA ALA A 130 2.05 18.62 -2.06
C ALA A 130 3.09 18.16 -3.11
N ASN A 131 2.66 17.46 -4.16
CA ASN A 131 3.53 16.88 -5.19
C ASN A 131 4.63 15.96 -4.61
N LYS A 132 4.31 15.26 -3.51
CA LYS A 132 5.17 14.27 -2.87
C LYS A 132 4.84 12.88 -3.42
N PRO A 133 5.85 12.07 -3.81
CA PRO A 133 5.61 10.80 -4.45
C PRO A 133 4.97 9.77 -3.52
N ILE A 134 4.24 8.84 -4.13
CA ILE A 134 3.53 7.75 -3.45
C ILE A 134 3.96 6.40 -4.05
N GLY A 135 4.46 5.50 -3.21
CA GLY A 135 4.77 4.12 -3.56
C GLY A 135 3.70 3.16 -3.06
N CYS A 136 3.23 2.25 -3.92
CA CYS A 136 2.20 1.26 -3.56
C CYS A 136 2.63 -0.17 -3.90
N THR A 137 2.23 -1.14 -3.07
CA THR A 137 2.41 -2.57 -3.33
C THR A 137 1.10 -3.33 -3.24
N SER A 138 0.91 -4.33 -4.11
CA SER A 138 -0.26 -5.23 -4.11
C SER A 138 -1.60 -4.49 -4.00
N TYR A 139 -2.42 -4.76 -2.97
CA TYR A 139 -3.74 -4.14 -2.83
C TYR A 139 -3.69 -2.63 -2.50
N ALA A 140 -2.54 -2.07 -2.11
CA ALA A 140 -2.40 -0.62 -2.03
C ALA A 140 -2.54 0.06 -3.40
N ASN A 141 -2.25 -0.65 -4.50
CA ASN A 141 -2.48 -0.16 -5.86
C ASN A 141 -3.98 0.05 -6.10
N VAL A 142 -4.83 -0.84 -5.58
CA VAL A 142 -6.29 -0.65 -5.63
C VAL A 142 -6.69 0.57 -4.81
N LEU A 143 -6.16 0.72 -3.60
CA LEU A 143 -6.50 1.80 -2.69
C LEU A 143 -6.20 3.18 -3.28
N ILE A 144 -5.03 3.38 -3.89
CA ILE A 144 -4.65 4.67 -4.47
C ILE A 144 -5.59 5.08 -5.61
N SER A 145 -6.02 4.12 -6.44
CA SER A 145 -7.01 4.30 -7.52
C SER A 145 -8.41 4.66 -7.05
N LEU A 146 -8.76 4.38 -5.79
CA LEU A 146 -10.04 4.81 -5.21
C LEU A 146 -10.02 6.28 -4.78
N VAL A 147 -8.84 6.87 -4.61
CA VAL A 147 -8.67 8.24 -4.09
C VAL A 147 -8.25 9.21 -5.18
N ILE A 148 -7.28 8.84 -6.02
CA ILE A 148 -6.75 9.69 -7.08
C ILE A 148 -7.25 9.19 -8.44
N PRO A 149 -8.05 10.00 -9.17
CA PRO A 149 -8.47 9.65 -10.53
C PRO A 149 -7.32 9.89 -11.53
N GLU A 150 -7.45 9.32 -12.73
CA GLU A 150 -6.53 9.59 -13.86
C GLU A 150 -5.06 9.27 -13.54
N ILE A 151 -4.84 8.15 -12.85
CA ILE A 151 -3.52 7.61 -12.53
C ILE A 151 -3.23 6.32 -13.31
N GLU A 152 -1.94 6.01 -13.46
CA GLU A 152 -1.45 4.74 -13.99
C GLU A 152 -0.87 3.87 -12.86
N ILE A 153 -1.30 2.61 -12.78
CA ILE A 153 -0.79 1.62 -11.82
C ILE A 153 -0.70 0.24 -12.47
N THR A 154 -0.03 -0.70 -11.81
CA THR A 154 -0.09 -2.12 -12.18
C THR A 154 -0.85 -2.96 -11.15
N LEU A 155 -1.53 -4.01 -11.62
CA LEU A 155 -2.03 -5.12 -10.80
C LEU A 155 -1.31 -6.44 -11.13
N GLY A 156 -0.24 -6.38 -11.92
CA GLY A 156 0.46 -7.55 -12.45
C GLY A 156 0.19 -7.77 -13.93
N GLY A 157 0.34 -9.00 -14.38
CA GLY A 157 0.09 -9.42 -15.74
C GLY A 157 -1.35 -9.87 -15.97
N ASP A 158 -1.65 -10.26 -17.21
CA ASP A 158 -2.99 -10.65 -17.66
C ASP A 158 -3.31 -12.15 -17.48
N ASP A 159 -2.33 -12.96 -17.07
CA ASP A 159 -2.52 -14.39 -16.84
C ASP A 159 -3.28 -14.63 -15.52
N GLU A 160 -4.48 -15.22 -15.61
CA GLU A 160 -5.36 -15.44 -14.45
C GLU A 160 -4.85 -16.52 -13.48
N GLU A 161 -4.00 -17.46 -13.93
CA GLU A 161 -3.39 -18.44 -13.03
C GLU A 161 -2.34 -17.78 -12.13
N ASP A 162 -1.59 -16.86 -12.71
CA ASP A 162 -0.55 -16.08 -12.03
C ASP A 162 -1.13 -14.92 -11.19
N TYR A 163 -2.19 -14.26 -11.68
CA TYR A 163 -2.83 -13.09 -11.08
C TYR A 163 -4.35 -13.24 -10.96
N PRO A 164 -4.85 -14.19 -10.14
CA PRO A 164 -6.27 -14.56 -10.11
C PRO A 164 -7.22 -13.45 -9.63
N ASN A 165 -6.70 -12.45 -8.91
CA ASN A 165 -7.50 -11.34 -8.41
C ASN A 165 -7.58 -10.17 -9.40
N THR A 166 -6.65 -10.08 -10.35
CA THR A 166 -6.55 -8.93 -11.26
C THR A 166 -7.78 -8.76 -12.15
N PRO A 167 -8.33 -9.81 -12.79
CA PRO A 167 -9.55 -9.70 -13.59
C PRO A 167 -10.76 -9.18 -12.80
N LEU A 168 -10.82 -9.46 -11.49
CA LEU A 168 -11.93 -9.02 -10.63
C LEU A 168 -11.89 -7.52 -10.32
N LEU A 169 -10.76 -6.86 -10.54
CA LEU A 169 -10.50 -5.48 -10.13
C LEU A 169 -10.44 -4.52 -11.32
N ILE A 170 -9.91 -4.96 -12.47
CA ILE A 170 -9.62 -4.10 -13.64
C ILE A 170 -10.83 -3.29 -14.08
N ASP A 171 -11.99 -3.92 -14.29
CA ASP A 171 -13.17 -3.22 -14.81
C ASP A 171 -13.63 -2.10 -13.87
N ASN A 172 -13.60 -2.36 -12.57
CA ASN A 172 -14.00 -1.38 -11.55
C ASN A 172 -13.06 -0.16 -11.55
N LEU A 173 -11.75 -0.40 -11.56
CA LEU A 173 -10.75 0.66 -11.50
C LEU A 173 -10.68 1.46 -12.83
N THR A 174 -10.82 0.77 -13.96
CA THR A 174 -10.85 1.42 -15.28
C THR A 174 -12.09 2.32 -15.42
N ALA A 175 -13.24 1.87 -14.93
CA ALA A 175 -14.46 2.70 -14.89
C ALA A 175 -14.31 3.95 -14.01
N ARG A 176 -13.33 3.98 -13.10
CA ARG A 176 -12.96 5.12 -12.25
C ARG A 176 -11.85 5.99 -12.84
N GLY A 177 -11.41 5.70 -14.07
CA GLY A 177 -10.38 6.47 -14.78
C GLY A 177 -8.95 6.06 -14.44
N THR A 178 -8.74 4.88 -13.83
CA THR A 178 -7.39 4.33 -13.64
C THR A 178 -6.93 3.62 -14.91
N THR A 179 -5.71 3.89 -15.35
CA THR A 179 -5.02 3.08 -16.36
C THR A 179 -4.31 1.92 -15.68
N ILE A 180 -4.64 0.68 -16.06
CA ILE A 180 -3.96 -0.52 -15.55
C ILE A 180 -2.93 -0.99 -16.57
N THR A 181 -1.66 -0.92 -16.19
CA THR A 181 -0.54 -1.37 -17.03
C THR A 181 -0.13 -2.78 -16.64
N SER A 182 -0.20 -3.69 -17.62
CA SER A 182 0.26 -5.08 -17.48
C SER A 182 1.78 -5.11 -17.32
N THR A 183 2.27 -5.80 -16.29
CA THR A 183 3.70 -5.92 -15.99
C THR A 183 4.11 -7.36 -15.70
N GLU A 184 5.36 -7.70 -16.00
CA GLU A 184 5.95 -8.97 -15.58
C GLU A 184 6.15 -9.02 -14.05
N PHE A 185 6.37 -10.23 -13.51
CA PHE A 185 6.59 -10.39 -12.08
C PHE A 185 7.85 -9.64 -11.61
N GLY A 186 7.63 -8.67 -10.72
CA GLY A 186 8.66 -7.83 -10.13
C GLY A 186 8.89 -6.51 -10.84
N ASP A 187 8.25 -6.25 -11.97
CA ASP A 187 8.37 -4.96 -12.67
C ASP A 187 7.57 -3.85 -11.97
N ILE A 188 8.04 -2.62 -12.15
CA ILE A 188 7.46 -1.40 -11.57
C ILE A 188 6.73 -0.65 -12.68
N CYS A 189 5.50 -0.24 -12.39
CA CYS A 189 4.79 0.76 -13.17
C CYS A 189 4.98 2.14 -12.52
N VAL A 190 5.38 3.13 -13.31
CA VAL A 190 5.67 4.50 -12.86
C VAL A 190 4.80 5.48 -13.62
N ASP A 191 3.90 6.13 -12.90
CA ASP A 191 3.19 7.30 -13.36
C ASP A 191 3.98 8.55 -12.96
N SER A 192 4.85 9.01 -13.87
CA SER A 192 5.69 10.18 -13.61
C SER A 192 4.90 11.49 -13.51
N GLU A 193 3.75 11.60 -14.20
CA GLU A 193 2.89 12.79 -14.12
C GLU A 193 2.27 12.91 -12.74
N ASN A 194 1.81 11.77 -12.19
CA ASN A 194 1.21 11.75 -10.86
C ASN A 194 2.19 11.51 -9.71
N LYS A 195 3.46 11.20 -10.00
CA LYS A 195 4.50 10.76 -9.06
C LYS A 195 4.10 9.52 -8.26
N ILE A 196 3.53 8.52 -8.95
CA ILE A 196 3.11 7.26 -8.34
C ILE A 196 3.97 6.14 -8.90
N ALA A 197 4.52 5.32 -8.01
CA ALA A 197 5.19 4.08 -8.36
C ALA A 197 4.40 2.90 -7.76
N SER A 198 4.20 1.84 -8.55
CA SER A 198 3.44 0.67 -8.11
C SER A 198 4.06 -0.64 -8.55
N ILE A 199 3.91 -1.68 -7.73
CA ILE A 199 4.29 -3.06 -8.06
C ILE A 199 3.20 -4.06 -7.64
N ALA A 200 3.05 -5.14 -8.40
CA ALA A 200 2.05 -6.17 -8.11
C ALA A 200 2.38 -7.01 -6.87
N SER A 201 3.68 -7.29 -6.64
CA SER A 201 4.19 -8.02 -5.46
C SER A 201 3.44 -9.35 -5.24
N PHE A 202 2.84 -9.58 -4.06
CA PHE A 202 2.13 -10.82 -3.72
C PHE A 202 0.75 -10.97 -4.36
N LEU A 203 0.34 -10.08 -5.27
CA LEU A 203 -0.77 -10.39 -6.18
C LEU A 203 -0.41 -11.55 -7.11
N TYR A 204 0.88 -11.79 -7.34
CA TYR A 204 1.40 -12.96 -8.04
C TYR A 204 1.40 -14.20 -7.14
N VAL A 205 0.67 -15.25 -7.50
CA VAL A 205 0.47 -16.44 -6.64
C VAL A 205 1.73 -17.29 -6.45
N PRO A 206 2.59 -17.53 -7.47
CA PRO A 206 3.85 -18.23 -7.28
C PRO A 206 5.01 -17.29 -6.89
N ALA A 207 4.69 -16.17 -6.21
CA ALA A 207 5.68 -15.19 -5.76
C ALA A 207 6.77 -15.81 -4.89
N LYS A 208 8.00 -15.38 -5.17
CA LYS A 208 9.16 -15.69 -4.34
C LYS A 208 9.56 -14.45 -3.55
N TYR A 209 9.81 -14.66 -2.26
CA TYR A 209 10.13 -13.59 -1.31
C TYR A 209 11.35 -12.75 -1.70
N ASP A 210 12.37 -13.36 -2.31
CA ASP A 210 13.58 -12.67 -2.77
C ASP A 210 13.25 -11.70 -3.91
N VAL A 211 12.48 -12.15 -4.91
CA VAL A 211 12.08 -11.29 -6.03
C VAL A 211 11.16 -10.16 -5.56
N VAL A 212 10.25 -10.43 -4.63
CA VAL A 212 9.41 -9.39 -4.00
C VAL A 212 10.26 -8.37 -3.24
N ALA A 213 11.25 -8.83 -2.46
CA ALA A 213 12.11 -7.92 -1.72
C ALA A 213 12.98 -7.05 -2.65
N ASP A 214 13.46 -7.61 -3.75
CA ASP A 214 14.25 -6.90 -4.77
C ASP A 214 13.37 -5.89 -5.55
N SER A 215 12.13 -6.24 -5.90
CA SER A 215 11.21 -5.32 -6.56
C SER A 215 10.76 -4.18 -5.63
N ILE A 216 10.50 -4.46 -4.35
CA ILE A 216 10.24 -3.41 -3.34
C ILE A 216 11.45 -2.48 -3.18
N SER A 217 12.67 -3.01 -3.22
CA SER A 217 13.87 -2.17 -3.14
C SER A 217 13.93 -1.18 -4.31
N ARG A 218 13.67 -1.66 -5.54
CA ARG A 218 13.58 -0.79 -6.72
C ARG A 218 12.40 0.18 -6.66
N LEU A 219 11.25 -0.21 -6.10
CA LEU A 219 10.12 0.69 -5.88
C LEU A 219 10.52 1.86 -4.98
N VAL A 220 11.24 1.57 -3.89
CA VAL A 220 11.74 2.61 -2.98
C VAL A 220 12.71 3.54 -3.71
N ASP A 221 13.64 3.01 -4.51
CA ASP A 221 14.55 3.82 -5.31
C ASP A 221 13.78 4.78 -6.24
N GLU A 222 12.78 4.27 -6.96
CA GLU A 222 11.93 5.08 -7.85
C GLU A 222 11.15 6.18 -7.10
N VAL A 223 10.56 5.84 -5.94
CA VAL A 223 9.85 6.83 -5.10
C VAL A 223 10.79 7.94 -4.66
N LEU A 224 12.04 7.62 -4.31
CA LEU A 224 13.03 8.61 -3.90
C LEU A 224 13.53 9.43 -5.09
N ASP A 225 13.66 8.84 -6.27
CA ASP A 225 14.02 9.56 -7.50
C ASP A 225 12.92 10.57 -7.88
N LEU A 226 11.64 10.18 -7.79
CA LEU A 226 10.50 11.10 -8.00
C LEU A 226 10.44 12.23 -6.96
N ALA A 227 10.95 12.02 -5.76
CA ALA A 227 11.02 13.06 -4.72
C ALA A 227 12.05 14.15 -5.06
N ASN A 228 13.05 13.82 -5.89
CA ASN A 228 14.12 14.71 -6.29
C ASN A 228 13.84 15.48 -7.60
N GLN A 229 12.70 15.20 -8.27
CA GLN A 229 12.24 15.88 -9.49
C GLN A 229 11.35 17.09 -9.17
#